data_AF-A0A068QR76-F1
#
_entry.id   AF-A0A068QR76-F1
#
_cell.length_a   1.000
_cell.length_b   1.000
_cell.length_c   1.000
_cell.angle_alpha   90.00
_cell.angle_beta   90.00
_cell.angle_gamma   90.00
#
_symmetry.space_group_name_H-M   'P 1'
#
loop_
_entity.id
_entity.type
_entity.pdbx_description
1 polymer ?
#
loop_
_entity_poly.entity_id
_entity_poly.type
_entity_poly.pdbx_seq_one_letter_code
_entity_poly.pdbx_strand_id
1 'polypeptide(L)'
;MLMKDLDTIAKELREFIENNISVFDDNVELLDDTNIFTSGLVNSLFAMRLLCFIEEKCAITIPDEYIERENFVSINAMLDLINKIRG
;
A
#
# COMPACT_ATOMS: atom_id res chain seq x y z
N MET A 1 9.20 -12.33 -15.72
CA MET A 1 7.80 -12.67 -15.34
C MET A 1 7.40 -12.02 -14.02
N LEU A 2 8.32 -11.88 -13.04
CA LEU A 2 8.05 -11.23 -11.75
C LEU A 2 7.83 -9.69 -11.80
N MET A 3 8.52 -8.95 -12.67
CA MET A 3 8.40 -7.46 -12.72
C MET A 3 6.97 -6.98 -13.06
N LYS A 4 6.26 -7.67 -13.96
CA LYS A 4 4.88 -7.27 -14.36
C LYS A 4 3.86 -7.37 -13.23
N ASP A 5 4.13 -8.22 -12.23
CA ASP A 5 3.22 -8.43 -11.11
C ASP A 5 3.26 -7.24 -10.16
N LEU A 6 4.47 -6.73 -9.85
CA LEU A 6 4.66 -5.57 -8.98
C LEU A 6 4.12 -4.28 -9.59
N ASP A 7 4.31 -4.05 -10.90
CA ASP A 7 3.72 -2.89 -11.60
C ASP A 7 2.18 -2.90 -11.48
N THR A 8 1.58 -4.11 -11.55
CA THR A 8 0.13 -4.27 -11.42
C THR A 8 -0.33 -4.01 -9.99
N ILE A 9 0.37 -4.58 -8.99
CA ILE A 9 0.08 -4.36 -7.57
C ILE A 9 0.22 -2.87 -7.20
N ALA A 10 1.25 -2.20 -7.70
CA ALA A 10 1.48 -0.78 -7.47
C ALA A 10 0.29 0.07 -7.95
N LYS A 11 -0.21 -0.23 -9.17
CA LYS A 11 -1.39 0.43 -9.73
C LYS A 11 -2.64 0.18 -8.89
N GLU A 12 -2.87 -1.06 -8.47
CA GLU A 12 -4.02 -1.42 -7.63
C GLU A 12 -3.95 -0.77 -6.23
N LEU A 13 -2.78 -0.70 -5.62
CA LEU A 13 -2.56 0.01 -4.35
C LEU A 13 -2.85 1.50 -4.51
N ARG A 14 -2.36 2.12 -5.59
CA ARG A 14 -2.64 3.53 -5.88
C ARG A 14 -4.13 3.79 -5.99
N GLU A 15 -4.83 3.01 -6.82
CA GLU A 15 -6.28 3.11 -6.99
C GLU A 15 -7.02 2.90 -5.66
N PHE A 16 -6.59 1.94 -4.84
CA PHE A 16 -7.18 1.71 -3.53
C PHE A 16 -7.01 2.92 -2.60
N ILE A 17 -5.82 3.52 -2.56
CA ILE A 17 -5.52 4.68 -1.71
C ILE A 17 -6.33 5.91 -2.17
N GLU A 18 -6.31 6.21 -3.47
CA GLU A 18 -7.05 7.34 -4.06
C GLU A 18 -8.56 7.21 -3.82
N ASN A 19 -9.14 6.02 -4.01
CA ASN A 19 -10.57 5.79 -3.79
C ASN A 19 -11.01 5.91 -2.33
N ASN A 20 -10.07 5.79 -1.38
CA ASN A 20 -10.39 5.78 0.05
C ASN A 20 -9.93 7.03 0.80
N ILE A 21 -9.17 7.90 0.15
CA ILE A 21 -8.70 9.17 0.71
C ILE A 21 -9.32 10.30 -0.09
N SER A 22 -10.32 10.97 0.51
CA SER A 22 -11.12 12.03 -0.13
C SER A 22 -10.38 13.35 -0.41
N VAL A 23 -9.06 13.38 -0.30
CA VAL A 23 -8.23 14.61 -0.30
C VAL A 23 -7.31 14.69 -1.51
N PHE A 24 -7.21 13.62 -2.29
CA PHE A 24 -6.65 13.74 -3.64
C PHE A 24 -7.70 14.42 -4.51
N ASP A 25 -7.53 15.72 -4.74
CA ASP A 25 -8.17 16.40 -5.87
C ASP A 25 -7.86 15.61 -7.14
N ASP A 26 -8.75 15.65 -8.13
CA ASP A 26 -8.58 14.97 -9.43
C ASP A 26 -7.26 15.34 -10.18
N ASN A 27 -6.49 16.30 -9.65
CA ASN A 27 -5.23 16.82 -10.20
C ASN A 27 -3.98 16.49 -9.37
N VAL A 28 -4.09 15.78 -8.23
CA VAL A 28 -2.93 15.41 -7.40
C VAL A 28 -2.61 13.93 -7.62
N GLU A 29 -1.56 13.65 -8.39
CA GLU A 29 -1.06 12.28 -8.55
C GLU A 29 -0.39 11.77 -7.28
N LEU A 30 -0.82 10.61 -6.79
CA LEU A 30 -0.12 9.89 -5.73
C LEU A 30 1.12 9.20 -6.28
N LEU A 31 2.29 9.76 -5.98
CA LEU A 31 3.59 9.16 -6.31
C LEU A 31 3.90 7.96 -5.41
N ASP A 32 4.74 7.04 -5.90
CA ASP A 32 5.03 5.78 -5.20
C ASP A 32 5.79 5.94 -3.88
N ASP A 33 6.53 7.04 -3.73
CA ASP A 33 7.25 7.43 -2.51
C ASP A 33 6.44 8.37 -1.60
N THR A 34 5.20 8.69 -1.96
CA THR A 34 4.35 9.59 -1.18
C THR A 34 4.08 8.99 0.20
N ASN A 35 4.39 9.75 1.25
CA ASN A 35 4.01 9.37 2.61
C ASN A 35 2.51 9.61 2.80
N ILE A 36 1.74 8.52 2.91
CA ILE A 36 0.28 8.60 3.05
C ILE A 36 -0.17 8.93 4.48
N PHE A 37 0.72 8.82 5.48
CA PHE A 37 0.44 9.13 6.88
C PHE A 37 0.65 10.60 7.25
N THR A 38 1.48 11.34 6.51
CA THR A 38 1.83 12.74 6.85
C THR A 38 0.67 13.71 6.80
N SER A 39 -0.38 13.40 6.03
CA SER A 39 -1.52 14.29 5.83
C SER A 39 -2.64 14.09 6.86
N GLY A 40 -2.47 13.19 7.84
CA GLY A 40 -3.53 12.82 8.80
C GLY A 40 -4.71 12.05 8.17
N LEU A 41 -4.54 11.63 6.91
CA LEU A 41 -5.53 10.97 6.07
C LEU A 41 -5.66 9.49 6.36
N VAL A 42 -4.60 8.90 6.92
CA VAL A 42 -4.51 7.48 7.23
C VAL A 42 -4.45 7.30 8.75
N ASN A 43 -5.42 6.55 9.26
CA ASN A 43 -5.51 6.13 10.65
C ASN A 43 -5.28 4.61 10.78
N SER A 44 -5.27 4.09 12.01
CA SER A 44 -5.06 2.65 12.25
C SER A 44 -6.09 1.76 11.55
N LEU A 45 -7.32 2.23 11.34
CA LEU A 45 -8.35 1.48 10.62
C LEU A 45 -8.02 1.39 9.12
N PHE A 46 -7.53 2.47 8.53
CA PHE A 46 -7.10 2.44 7.13
C PHE A 46 -5.88 1.54 6.93
N ALA A 47 -4.92 1.56 7.86
CA ALA A 47 -3.78 0.64 7.84
C ALA A 47 -4.23 -0.84 7.85
N MET A 48 -5.23 -1.18 8.67
CA MET A 48 -5.81 -2.54 8.69
C MET A 48 -6.51 -2.89 7.37
N ARG A 49 -7.18 -1.92 6.73
CA ARG A 49 -7.78 -2.15 5.41
C ARG A 49 -6.74 -2.37 4.32
N LEU A 50 -5.61 -1.64 4.36
CA LEU A 50 -4.46 -1.86 3.47
C LEU A 50 -3.85 -3.25 3.68
N LEU A 51 -3.66 -3.66 4.94
CA LEU A 51 -3.19 -5.00 5.29
C LEU A 51 -4.07 -6.07 4.64
N CYS A 52 -5.38 -6.06 4.90
CA CYS A 52 -6.31 -7.03 4.30
C CYS A 52 -6.29 -6.99 2.77
N PHE A 53 -6.24 -5.80 2.17
CA PHE A 53 -6.18 -5.65 0.73
C PHE A 53 -4.93 -6.32 0.14
N ILE A 54 -3.76 -6.10 0.73
CA ILE A 54 -2.51 -6.70 0.27
C ILE A 54 -2.55 -8.22 0.39
N GLU A 55 -2.98 -8.74 1.55
CA GLU A 55 -3.06 -10.18 1.79
C GLU A 55 -3.99 -10.88 0.80
N GLU A 56 -5.19 -10.33 0.57
CA GLU A 56 -6.17 -10.86 -0.38
C GLU A 56 -5.64 -10.81 -1.82
N LYS A 57 -5.05 -9.69 -2.24
CA LYS A 57 -4.57 -9.49 -3.61
C LYS A 57 -3.36 -10.32 -3.93
N CYS A 58 -2.43 -10.43 -2.99
CA CYS A 58 -1.19 -11.15 -3.19
C CYS A 58 -1.28 -12.63 -2.80
N ALA A 59 -2.39 -13.06 -2.20
CA ALA A 59 -2.57 -14.38 -1.59
C ALA A 59 -1.45 -14.73 -0.60
N ILE A 60 -1.08 -13.75 0.24
CA ILE A 60 -0.05 -13.87 1.28
C ILE A 60 -0.64 -13.60 2.65
N THR A 61 0.08 -13.96 3.70
CA THR A 61 -0.19 -13.55 5.07
C THR A 61 0.99 -12.73 5.58
N ILE A 62 0.73 -11.54 6.09
CA ILE A 62 1.76 -10.65 6.64
C ILE A 62 1.86 -10.94 8.15
N PRO A 63 3.02 -11.41 8.65
CA PRO A 63 3.21 -11.63 10.08
C PRO A 63 3.11 -10.33 10.89
N ASP A 64 2.63 -10.43 12.13
CA ASP A 64 2.42 -9.28 13.03
C ASP A 64 3.66 -8.39 13.20
N GLU A 65 4.86 -8.97 13.18
CA GLU A 65 6.15 -8.25 13.26
C GLU A 65 6.42 -7.31 12.07
N TYR A 66 5.70 -7.49 10.95
CA TYR A 66 5.79 -6.62 9.78
C TYR A 66 4.64 -5.61 9.71
N ILE A 67 3.69 -5.64 10.64
CA ILE A 67 2.57 -4.70 10.72
C ILE A 67 3.05 -3.41 11.41
N GLU A 68 4.06 -2.78 10.83
CA GLU A 68 4.67 -1.54 11.30
C GLU A 68 4.42 -0.41 10.29
N ARG A 69 4.24 0.82 10.77
CA ARG A 69 3.88 1.98 9.93
C ARG A 69 4.82 2.15 8.74
N GLU A 70 6.10 1.90 8.96
CA GLU A 70 7.20 2.00 8.01
C GLU A 70 6.94 1.15 6.76
N ASN A 71 6.29 -0.01 6.90
CA ASN A 71 5.99 -0.91 5.78
C ASN A 71 4.71 -0.52 5.01
N PHE A 72 3.90 0.41 5.52
CA PHE A 72 2.67 0.88 4.88
C PHE A 72 2.73 2.36 4.49
N VAL A 73 3.88 3.01 4.68
CA VAL A 73 4.00 4.47 4.57
C VAL A 73 3.85 4.99 3.15
N SER A 74 4.21 4.18 2.15
CA SER A 74 4.18 4.51 0.72
C SER A 74 3.96 3.23 -0.10
N ILE A 75 3.64 3.38 -1.40
CA ILE A 75 3.48 2.23 -2.30
C ILE A 75 4.78 1.45 -2.37
N ASN A 76 5.92 2.11 -2.50
CA ASN A 76 7.22 1.44 -2.55
C ASN A 76 7.49 0.61 -1.30
N ALA A 77 7.18 1.12 -0.10
CA ALA A 77 7.33 0.36 1.13
C ALA A 77 6.46 -0.91 1.15
N MET A 78 5.22 -0.81 0.64
CA MET A 78 4.31 -1.95 0.54
C MET A 78 4.80 -2.98 -0.49
N LEU A 79 5.33 -2.54 -1.63
CA LEU A 79 5.93 -3.43 -2.64
C LEU A 79 7.17 -4.15 -2.08
N ASP A 80 8.00 -3.46 -1.31
CA ASP A 80 9.17 -4.05 -0.65
C ASP A 80 8.74 -5.09 0.39
N LEU A 81 7.71 -4.81 1.18
CA LEU A 81 7.11 -5.78 2.10
C LEU A 81 6.61 -7.02 1.34
N ILE A 82 5.83 -6.84 0.27
CA ILE A 82 5.29 -7.94 -0.52
C ILE A 82 6.42 -8.81 -1.10
N ASN A 83 7.47 -8.18 -1.64
CA ASN A 83 8.64 -8.90 -2.14
C ASN A 83 9.35 -9.68 -1.03
N LYS A 84 9.47 -9.10 0.16
CA LYS A 84 10.09 -9.74 1.32
C LYS A 84 9.29 -10.96 1.81
N ILE A 85 7.95 -10.92 1.73
CA ILE A 85 7.09 -12.04 2.13
C ILE A 85 7.05 -13.15 1.07
N ARG A 86 7.13 -12.79 -0.22
CA ARG A 86 7.09 -13.75 -1.35
C ARG A 86 8.42 -14.42 -1.65
N GLY A 87 9.54 -13.80 -1.28
CA GLY A 87 10.90 -14.34 -1.44
C GLY A 87 11.23 -15.41 -0.40
#